data_AF-A0AAJ0PYI2-F1
#
_entry.id   AF-A0AAJ0PYI2-F1
#
_cell.length_a   1.000
_cell.length_b   1.000
_cell.length_c   1.000
_cell.angle_alpha   90.00
_cell.angle_beta   90.00
_cell.angle_gamma   90.00
#
_symmetry.space_group_name_H-M   'P 1'
#
loop_
_entity.id
_entity.type
_entity.pdbx_description
1 polymer ?
#
loop_
_entity_poly.entity_id
_entity_poly.type
_entity_poly.pdbx_seq_one_letter_code
_entity_poly.pdbx_strand_id
1 'polypeptide(L)'
;MAARESQARSADAQIATQSDFNALLSREFKPKTEQAREAVEHAVKTLAEQALANSATLSDDAYKSIEAIIGEIDRKLSEQINLILHHDDFQKLESAWRGLHHLVTNTETDEKLKIRFMDVSKDDLRRTMKRYKGVAWDQSPFFKQIYEEEYGQLGGEPYGCLVADYYFDHTPPDVDLLSSIGKVAAAAHAPFITGASPSVLQMDSWQELANPRDLTKIFTQNLEYAPWNSLRNSEDARYVGLAMPRFLARLPYGIGTNPVDEFDFEESTDGSDHRKYVWANAAYAMAVNINRSFKHYGWCTLIRGVESGGVVENLPCHTFPTDDGGIDMKCPTEIAISDRREAELAKNGFIPLIHRKNTDYAAFIGAQSLQKPAEYYDPDATANANLSARLPYLFACSRFAHYLKCIVRDKIGSFKEREDMQQWLNEWIMNYVDADPANSSQETKARRPLAAAEVVVEDVEGNPGYYQAKFFLRPHFQLEGLTVSLRLVAKLPSVKEAA
;
A
#
# COMPACT_ATOMS: atom_id res chain seq x y z
N MET A 1 79.26 10.31 -7.28
CA MET A 1 78.86 11.14 -6.12
C MET A 1 78.03 12.35 -6.52
N ALA A 2 78.34 13.06 -7.61
CA ALA A 2 77.58 14.23 -8.07
C ALA A 2 76.06 14.01 -8.35
N ALA A 3 75.66 12.82 -8.83
CA ALA A 3 74.24 12.51 -9.08
C ALA A 3 73.42 12.23 -7.79
N ARG A 4 74.08 11.85 -6.67
CA ARG A 4 73.43 11.68 -5.36
C ARG A 4 73.30 13.01 -4.62
N GLU A 5 74.24 13.94 -4.81
CA GLU A 5 74.17 15.28 -4.22
C GLU A 5 73.12 16.17 -4.91
N SER A 6 72.85 15.98 -6.21
CA SER A 6 71.75 16.69 -6.88
C SER A 6 70.37 16.19 -6.44
N GLN A 7 70.22 14.88 -6.18
CA GLN A 7 69.00 14.28 -5.63
C GLN A 7 68.77 14.66 -4.14
N ALA A 8 69.84 14.79 -3.36
CA ALA A 8 69.75 15.22 -1.96
C ALA A 8 69.38 16.71 -1.84
N ARG A 9 69.95 17.58 -2.68
CA ARG A 9 69.58 19.02 -2.70
C ARG A 9 68.18 19.28 -3.22
N SER A 10 67.64 18.46 -4.13
CA SER A 10 66.23 18.55 -4.54
C SER A 10 65.26 18.09 -3.45
N ALA A 11 65.65 17.09 -2.64
CA ALA A 11 64.85 16.61 -1.52
C ALA A 11 64.83 17.62 -0.35
N ASP A 12 65.97 18.22 0.00
CA ASP A 12 66.04 19.25 1.05
C ASP A 12 65.29 20.54 0.67
N ALA A 13 65.31 20.93 -0.61
CA ALA A 13 64.53 22.07 -1.09
C ALA A 13 63.01 21.81 -1.07
N GLN A 14 62.56 20.58 -1.36
CA GLN A 14 61.15 20.18 -1.26
C GLN A 14 60.65 20.12 0.20
N ILE A 15 61.49 19.65 1.13
CA ILE A 15 61.14 19.56 2.57
C ILE A 15 61.02 20.95 3.20
N ALA A 16 61.91 21.89 2.85
CA ALA A 16 61.85 23.28 3.33
C ALA A 16 60.56 24.01 2.88
N THR A 17 60.14 23.82 1.63
CA THR A 17 58.90 24.43 1.11
C THR A 17 57.62 23.90 1.78
N GLN A 18 57.64 22.65 2.23
CA GLN A 18 56.48 22.00 2.85
C GLN A 18 56.28 22.44 4.31
N SER A 19 57.39 22.65 5.04
CA SER A 19 57.38 23.17 6.41
C SER A 19 56.90 24.63 6.47
N ASP A 20 57.37 25.49 5.56
CA ASP A 20 56.98 26.91 5.51
C ASP A 20 55.50 27.08 5.10
N PHE A 21 54.99 26.20 4.24
CA PHE A 21 53.59 26.15 3.85
C PHE A 21 52.67 25.78 5.03
N ASN A 22 53.01 24.73 5.77
CA ASN A 22 52.26 24.32 6.96
C ASN A 22 52.30 25.39 8.07
N ALA A 23 53.41 26.11 8.21
CA ALA A 23 53.52 27.25 9.11
C ALA A 23 52.56 28.40 8.73
N LEU A 24 52.41 28.70 7.43
CA LEU A 24 51.44 29.69 6.94
C LEU A 24 49.98 29.26 7.19
N LEU A 25 49.65 27.99 6.95
CA LEU A 25 48.31 27.44 7.20
C LEU A 25 47.92 27.52 8.68
N SER A 26 48.86 27.19 9.57
CA SER A 26 48.64 27.30 11.01
C SER A 26 48.42 28.75 11.49
N ARG A 27 49.04 29.73 10.81
CA ARG A 27 48.94 31.15 11.13
C ARG A 27 47.61 31.76 10.72
N GLU A 28 47.11 31.40 9.52
CA GLU A 28 45.88 31.95 8.96
C GLU A 28 44.62 31.28 9.53
N PHE A 29 44.58 29.94 9.63
CA PHE A 29 43.37 29.20 10.07
C PHE A 29 43.29 28.98 11.59
N LYS A 30 44.40 29.11 12.32
CA LYS A 30 44.48 28.94 13.80
C LYS A 30 43.72 27.71 14.33
N PRO A 31 43.98 26.50 13.82
CA PRO A 31 43.30 25.29 14.28
C PRO A 31 43.60 25.05 15.77
N LYS A 32 42.55 24.72 16.55
CA LYS A 32 42.65 24.54 18.01
C LYS A 32 42.97 23.10 18.42
N THR A 33 42.83 22.15 17.51
CA THR A 33 43.03 20.71 17.74
C THR A 33 43.89 20.11 16.63
N GLU A 34 44.60 19.03 16.93
CA GLU A 34 45.48 18.37 15.94
C GLU A 34 44.69 17.81 14.75
N GLN A 35 43.51 17.23 15.00
CA GLN A 35 42.59 16.77 13.94
C GLN A 35 42.15 17.91 13.00
N ALA A 36 41.91 19.11 13.53
CA ALA A 36 41.56 20.26 12.68
C ALA A 36 42.76 20.74 11.86
N ARG A 37 43.98 20.64 12.40
CA ARG A 37 45.21 20.94 11.66
C ARG A 37 45.41 19.97 10.50
N GLU A 38 45.28 18.67 10.76
CA GLU A 38 45.38 17.63 9.73
C GLU A 38 44.29 17.79 8.65
N ALA A 39 43.05 18.11 9.02
CA ALA A 39 41.97 18.35 8.07
C ALA A 39 42.24 19.56 7.16
N VAL A 40 42.78 20.65 7.71
CA VAL A 40 43.15 21.85 6.92
C VAL A 40 44.32 21.55 5.99
N GLU A 41 45.36 20.86 6.47
CA GLU A 41 46.49 20.47 5.63
C GLU A 41 46.05 19.54 4.48
N HIS A 42 45.16 18.58 4.77
CA HIS A 42 44.59 17.69 3.75
C HIS A 42 43.74 18.47 2.73
N ALA A 43 42.84 19.35 3.19
CA ALA A 43 41.96 20.13 2.32
C ALA A 43 42.76 21.02 1.35
N VAL A 44 43.79 21.70 1.84
CA VAL A 44 44.62 22.59 1.02
C VAL A 44 45.46 21.79 0.02
N LYS A 45 45.98 20.62 0.43
CA LYS A 45 46.70 19.72 -0.47
C LYS A 45 45.81 19.22 -1.60
N THR A 46 44.59 18.76 -1.28
CA THR A 46 43.61 18.31 -2.28
C THR A 46 43.23 19.43 -3.25
N LEU A 47 43.05 20.65 -2.75
CA LEU A 47 42.75 21.81 -3.60
C LEU A 47 43.91 22.16 -4.52
N ALA A 48 45.15 22.12 -4.02
CA ALA A 48 46.34 22.36 -4.83
C ALA A 48 46.50 21.30 -5.94
N GLU A 49 46.30 20.02 -5.62
CA GLU A 49 46.34 18.91 -6.59
C GLU A 49 45.27 19.09 -7.69
N GLN A 50 44.04 19.48 -7.32
CA GLN A 50 42.96 19.73 -8.27
C GLN A 50 43.21 20.97 -9.15
N ALA A 51 43.75 22.05 -8.58
CA ALA A 51 44.12 23.26 -9.31
C ALA A 51 45.31 23.04 -10.27
N LEU A 52 46.20 22.09 -9.96
CA LEU A 52 47.31 21.68 -10.82
C LEU A 52 46.85 20.75 -11.95
N ALA A 53 45.90 19.85 -11.68
CA ALA A 53 45.41 18.87 -12.65
C ALA A 53 44.38 19.45 -13.64
N ASN A 54 43.44 20.26 -13.13
CA ASN A 54 42.52 21.02 -13.96
C ASN A 54 43.17 22.39 -14.15
N SER A 55 43.73 22.66 -15.34
CA SER A 55 44.26 23.96 -15.75
C SER A 55 43.13 25.00 -15.88
N ALA A 56 42.33 25.15 -14.83
CA ALA A 56 41.27 26.12 -14.72
C ALA A 56 41.92 27.50 -14.61
N THR A 57 41.44 28.43 -15.42
CA THR A 57 41.70 29.85 -15.23
C THR A 57 41.12 30.24 -13.87
N LEU A 58 41.95 30.12 -12.83
CA LEU A 58 41.64 30.60 -11.49
C LEU A 58 41.26 32.08 -11.62
N SER A 59 40.02 32.42 -11.30
CA SER A 59 39.63 33.82 -11.17
C SER A 59 40.44 34.46 -10.04
N ASP A 60 40.63 35.78 -10.08
CA ASP A 60 41.26 36.53 -8.97
C ASP A 60 40.54 36.33 -7.61
N ASP A 61 39.33 35.77 -7.62
CA ASP A 61 38.55 35.37 -6.46
C ASP A 61 38.69 33.85 -6.17
N ALA A 62 39.50 33.53 -5.15
CA ALA A 62 39.72 32.14 -4.71
C ALA A 62 38.44 31.50 -4.15
N TYR A 63 37.52 32.30 -3.58
CA TYR A 63 36.28 31.79 -2.99
C TYR A 63 35.36 31.21 -4.07
N LYS A 64 35.16 31.94 -5.17
CA LYS A 64 34.40 31.48 -6.34
C LYS A 64 35.01 30.25 -7.00
N SER A 65 36.34 30.16 -6.99
CA SER A 65 37.04 28.98 -7.54
C SER A 65 36.80 27.74 -6.67
N ILE A 66 36.75 27.90 -5.34
CA ILE A 66 36.41 26.81 -4.41
C ILE A 66 34.95 26.39 -4.58
N GLU A 67 34.02 27.34 -4.63
CA GLU A 67 32.59 27.06 -4.86
C GLU A 67 32.37 26.32 -6.18
N ALA A 68 33.09 26.69 -7.25
CA ALA A 68 33.02 25.98 -8.53
C ALA A 68 33.55 24.53 -8.44
N ILE A 69 34.62 24.29 -7.67
CA ILE A 69 35.15 22.94 -7.45
C ILE A 69 34.16 22.10 -6.64
N ILE A 70 33.55 22.67 -5.59
CA ILE A 70 32.52 22.00 -4.79
C ILE A 70 31.32 21.65 -5.68
N GLY A 71 30.82 22.59 -6.49
CA GLY A 71 29.73 22.33 -7.42
C GLY A 71 30.03 21.21 -8.43
N GLU A 72 31.27 21.09 -8.90
CA GLU A 72 31.68 19.96 -9.75
C GLU A 72 31.75 18.62 -9.01
N ILE A 73 32.10 18.63 -7.72
CA ILE A 73 32.05 17.45 -6.86
C ILE A 73 30.59 17.05 -6.65
N ASP A 74 29.73 17.99 -6.30
CA ASP A 74 28.30 17.77 -6.04
C ASP A 74 27.59 17.27 -7.30
N ARG A 75 27.96 17.78 -8.48
CA ARG A 75 27.49 17.26 -9.76
C ARG A 75 27.87 15.79 -9.96
N LYS A 76 29.14 15.43 -9.73
CA LYS A 76 29.60 14.04 -9.87
C LYS A 76 28.97 13.09 -8.84
N LEU A 77 28.81 13.56 -7.59
CA LEU A 77 28.12 12.82 -6.55
C LEU A 77 26.65 12.62 -6.92
N SER A 78 25.97 13.66 -7.40
CA SER A 78 24.59 13.59 -7.87
C SER A 78 24.42 12.60 -9.01
N GLU A 79 25.29 12.64 -10.02
CA GLU A 79 25.28 11.68 -11.13
C GLU A 79 25.41 10.23 -10.63
N GLN A 80 26.37 9.98 -9.73
CA GLN A 80 26.61 8.64 -9.21
C GLN A 80 25.48 8.16 -8.28
N ILE A 81 24.95 9.02 -7.43
CA ILE A 81 23.87 8.69 -6.49
C ILE A 81 22.56 8.46 -7.24
N ASN A 82 22.27 9.22 -8.29
CA ASN A 82 21.13 8.96 -9.17
C ASN A 82 21.18 7.53 -9.74
N LEU A 83 22.35 7.07 -10.21
CA LEU A 83 22.50 5.69 -10.70
C LEU A 83 22.27 4.63 -9.61
N ILE A 84 22.68 4.90 -8.37
CA ILE A 84 22.49 3.99 -7.23
C ILE A 84 21.01 3.94 -6.84
N LEU A 85 20.39 5.11 -6.66
CA LEU A 85 19.00 5.24 -6.22
C LEU A 85 18.01 4.73 -7.27
N HIS A 86 18.29 4.93 -8.56
CA HIS A 86 17.43 4.50 -9.66
C HIS A 86 17.70 3.07 -10.12
N HIS A 87 18.61 2.34 -9.46
CA HIS A 87 18.80 0.92 -9.75
C HIS A 87 17.59 0.10 -9.30
N ASP A 88 17.09 -0.78 -10.17
CA ASP A 88 15.86 -1.58 -9.94
C ASP A 88 15.85 -2.28 -8.57
N ASP A 89 16.98 -2.86 -8.16
CA ASP A 89 17.06 -3.59 -6.88
C ASP A 89 16.98 -2.65 -5.68
N PHE A 90 17.59 -1.46 -5.76
CA PHE A 90 17.51 -0.46 -4.70
C PHE A 90 16.10 0.10 -4.62
N GLN A 91 15.50 0.47 -5.75
CA GLN A 91 14.14 0.99 -5.78
C GLN A 91 13.09 -0.01 -5.27
N LYS A 92 13.23 -1.31 -5.58
CA LYS A 92 12.34 -2.36 -5.04
C LYS A 92 12.45 -2.46 -3.53
N LEU A 93 13.67 -2.40 -2.99
CA LEU A 93 13.89 -2.44 -1.55
C LEU A 93 13.38 -1.16 -0.88
N GLU A 94 13.70 0.00 -1.46
CA GLU A 94 13.28 1.32 -0.97
C GLU A 94 11.76 1.44 -0.98
N SER A 95 11.07 1.04 -2.06
CA SER A 95 9.62 1.12 -2.16
C SER A 95 8.93 0.23 -1.14
N ALA A 96 9.46 -0.97 -0.88
CA ALA A 96 8.91 -1.89 0.10
C ALA A 96 9.04 -1.35 1.53
N TRP A 97 10.24 -0.90 1.91
CA TRP A 97 10.48 -0.33 3.24
C TRP A 97 9.76 1.00 3.44
N ARG A 98 9.69 1.86 2.43
CA ARG A 98 8.92 3.11 2.52
C ARG A 98 7.42 2.87 2.56
N GLY A 99 6.92 1.87 1.85
CA GLY A 99 5.53 1.43 1.95
C GLY A 99 5.18 0.93 3.35
N LEU A 100 6.03 0.09 3.93
CA LEU A 100 5.88 -0.35 5.32
C LEU A 100 5.99 0.80 6.31
N HIS A 101 6.94 1.72 6.11
CA HIS A 101 7.09 2.92 6.92
C HIS A 101 5.83 3.81 6.84
N HIS A 102 5.24 3.97 5.66
CA HIS A 102 3.98 4.67 5.47
C HIS A 102 2.85 4.00 6.26
N LEU A 103 2.75 2.67 6.23
CA LEU A 103 1.76 1.93 7.00
C LEU A 103 1.94 2.16 8.51
N VAL A 104 3.17 2.03 9.03
CA VAL A 104 3.46 2.16 10.47
C VAL A 104 3.24 3.59 10.96
N THR A 105 3.76 4.58 10.23
CA THR A 105 3.69 6.00 10.64
C THR A 105 2.27 6.54 10.62
N ASN A 106 1.44 6.08 9.68
CA ASN A 106 0.04 6.51 9.55
C ASN A 106 -0.94 5.63 10.33
N THR A 107 -0.44 4.70 11.17
CA THR A 107 -1.28 3.83 11.99
C THR A 107 -1.10 4.13 13.48
N GLU A 108 -2.19 4.49 14.15
CA GLU A 108 -2.24 4.69 15.60
C GLU A 108 -2.29 3.36 16.38
N THR A 109 -1.14 2.68 16.49
CA THR A 109 -1.02 1.42 17.21
C THR A 109 -1.29 1.56 18.72
N ASP A 110 -1.96 0.57 19.30
CA ASP A 110 -2.27 0.47 20.72
C ASP A 110 -2.49 -1.01 21.11
N GLU A 111 -3.05 -1.27 22.29
CA GLU A 111 -3.36 -2.64 22.73
C GLU A 111 -4.31 -3.40 21.78
N LYS A 112 -5.18 -2.69 21.05
CA LYS A 112 -6.19 -3.27 20.15
C LYS A 112 -5.72 -3.36 18.71
N LEU A 113 -4.78 -2.52 18.30
CA LEU A 113 -4.28 -2.43 16.92
C LEU A 113 -2.78 -2.70 16.87
N LYS A 114 -2.42 -3.87 16.34
CA LYS A 114 -1.04 -4.34 16.23
C LYS A 114 -0.71 -4.63 14.76
N ILE A 115 0.52 -4.30 14.37
CA ILE A 115 1.08 -4.67 13.07
C ILE A 115 2.16 -5.71 13.31
N ARG A 116 2.01 -6.90 12.72
CA ARG A 116 3.04 -7.95 12.73
C ARG A 116 3.67 -8.04 11.35
N PHE A 117 5.00 -7.98 11.30
CA PHE A 117 5.76 -8.04 10.07
C PHE A 117 6.36 -9.44 9.88
N MET A 118 6.32 -9.93 8.65
CA MET A 118 6.90 -11.21 8.25
C MET A 118 7.65 -11.03 6.93
N ASP A 119 8.98 -11.20 6.97
CA ASP A 119 9.83 -11.14 5.78
C ASP A 119 9.78 -12.49 5.04
N VAL A 120 9.11 -12.50 3.90
CA VAL A 120 9.07 -13.63 2.97
C VAL A 120 9.08 -13.07 1.56
N SER A 121 9.86 -13.69 0.66
CA SER A 121 9.82 -13.35 -0.76
C SER A 121 8.61 -14.00 -1.46
N LYS A 122 8.07 -13.36 -2.50
CA LYS A 122 6.97 -13.94 -3.31
C LYS A 122 7.32 -15.33 -3.84
N ASP A 123 8.58 -15.52 -4.24
CA ASP A 123 9.08 -16.78 -4.79
C ASP A 123 9.16 -17.89 -3.73
N ASP A 124 9.60 -17.58 -2.51
CA ASP A 124 9.67 -18.55 -1.43
C ASP A 124 8.30 -18.91 -0.88
N LEU A 125 7.39 -17.93 -0.79
CA LEU A 125 5.98 -18.21 -0.48
C LEU A 125 5.37 -19.12 -1.54
N ARG A 126 5.59 -18.84 -2.82
CA ARG A 126 5.13 -19.69 -3.93
C ARG A 126 5.68 -21.11 -3.84
N ARG A 127 6.98 -21.27 -3.64
CA ARG A 127 7.62 -22.59 -3.50
C ARG A 127 7.07 -23.36 -2.31
N THR A 128 6.85 -22.67 -1.19
CA THR A 128 6.28 -23.26 0.03
C THR A 128 4.85 -23.72 -0.22
N MET A 129 3.95 -22.83 -0.67
CA MET A 129 2.55 -23.20 -0.94
C MET A 129 2.43 -24.30 -1.99
N LYS A 130 3.31 -24.32 -3.01
CA LYS A 130 3.33 -25.38 -4.02
C LYS A 130 3.61 -26.77 -3.46
N ARG A 131 4.42 -26.89 -2.40
CA ARG A 131 4.73 -28.18 -1.75
C ARG A 131 3.55 -28.76 -0.99
N TYR A 132 2.67 -27.90 -0.48
CA TYR A 132 1.55 -28.25 0.38
C TYR A 132 0.19 -28.19 -0.35
N LYS A 133 0.16 -28.33 -1.67
CA LYS A 133 -1.11 -28.25 -2.41
C LYS A 133 -2.05 -29.42 -2.14
N GLY A 134 -3.32 -29.22 -2.49
CA GLY A 134 -4.34 -30.28 -2.48
C GLY A 134 -4.81 -30.53 -1.05
N VAL A 135 -4.64 -31.76 -0.56
CA VAL A 135 -5.13 -32.16 0.76
C VAL A 135 -4.26 -31.59 1.89
N ALA A 136 -2.98 -31.31 1.64
CA ALA A 136 -2.02 -30.91 2.68
C ALA A 136 -1.90 -29.38 2.90
N TRP A 137 -2.82 -28.59 2.37
CA TRP A 137 -2.72 -27.12 2.36
C TRP A 137 -2.80 -26.51 3.76
N ASP A 138 -3.55 -27.16 4.64
CA ASP A 138 -3.70 -26.89 6.06
C ASP A 138 -2.44 -27.25 6.88
N GLN A 139 -1.45 -27.92 6.29
CA GLN A 139 -0.18 -28.23 6.95
C GLN A 139 0.95 -27.28 6.51
N SER A 140 0.66 -26.33 5.64
CA SER A 140 1.65 -25.37 5.15
C SER A 140 2.16 -24.46 6.28
N PRO A 141 3.45 -24.09 6.30
CA PRO A 141 4.00 -23.17 7.30
C PRO A 141 3.21 -21.86 7.40
N PHE A 142 2.79 -21.34 6.25
CA PHE A 142 1.96 -20.13 6.19
C PHE A 142 0.59 -20.33 6.86
N PHE A 143 -0.09 -21.46 6.63
CA PHE A 143 -1.33 -21.77 7.33
C PHE A 143 -1.12 -21.90 8.84
N LYS A 144 -0.04 -22.55 9.29
CA LYS A 144 0.24 -22.70 10.72
C LYS A 144 0.41 -21.36 11.42
N GLN A 145 1.19 -20.46 10.83
CA GLN A 145 1.44 -19.14 11.40
C GLN A 145 0.19 -18.25 11.42
N ILE A 146 -0.62 -18.29 10.37
CA ILE A 146 -1.81 -17.44 10.27
C ILE A 146 -3.02 -18.02 11.02
N TYR A 147 -3.25 -19.33 10.90
CA TYR A 147 -4.41 -20.01 11.47
C TYR A 147 -4.08 -20.68 12.80
N GLU A 148 -3.16 -21.65 12.85
CA GLU A 148 -2.97 -22.50 14.03
C GLU A 148 -2.44 -21.73 15.24
N GLU A 149 -1.40 -20.92 15.06
CA GLU A 149 -0.71 -20.20 16.15
C GLU A 149 -1.55 -19.09 16.78
N GLU A 150 -2.56 -18.56 16.07
CA GLU A 150 -3.37 -17.44 16.52
C GLU A 150 -4.88 -17.74 16.52
N TYR A 151 -5.53 -17.81 15.36
CA TYR A 151 -6.99 -18.01 15.27
C TYR A 151 -7.46 -19.36 15.86
N GLY A 152 -6.69 -20.42 15.68
CA GLY A 152 -6.91 -21.75 16.23
C GLY A 152 -6.50 -21.86 17.70
N GLN A 153 -5.51 -21.08 18.13
CA GLN A 153 -4.90 -21.18 19.46
C GLN A 153 -5.78 -20.57 20.56
N LEU A 154 -5.94 -21.29 21.67
CA LEU A 154 -6.63 -20.77 22.85
C LEU A 154 -5.85 -19.58 23.43
N GLY A 155 -6.51 -18.43 23.53
CA GLY A 155 -5.89 -17.17 23.96
C GLY A 155 -5.08 -16.45 22.87
N GLY A 156 -5.06 -16.96 21.62
CA GLY A 156 -4.44 -16.27 20.49
C GLY A 156 -5.23 -15.05 20.01
N GLU A 157 -4.60 -14.23 19.19
CA GLU A 157 -5.12 -12.98 18.63
C GLU A 157 -5.34 -13.14 17.12
N PRO A 158 -6.60 -13.39 16.66
CA PRO A 158 -6.88 -13.56 15.24
C PRO A 158 -6.40 -12.40 14.37
N TYR A 159 -5.72 -12.72 13.27
CA TYR A 159 -5.33 -11.70 12.28
C TYR A 159 -6.56 -11.12 11.58
N GLY A 160 -6.73 -9.80 11.66
CA GLY A 160 -7.88 -9.10 11.06
C GLY A 160 -7.78 -8.92 9.54
N CYS A 161 -6.56 -8.70 9.04
CA CYS A 161 -6.26 -8.46 7.63
C CYS A 161 -4.83 -8.93 7.35
N LEU A 162 -4.60 -9.46 6.17
CA LEU A 162 -3.27 -9.79 5.66
C LEU A 162 -2.91 -8.79 4.56
N VAL A 163 -1.73 -8.21 4.63
CA VAL A 163 -1.24 -7.26 3.63
C VAL A 163 0.06 -7.80 3.08
N ALA A 164 0.14 -7.94 1.76
CA ALA A 164 1.37 -8.35 1.10
C ALA A 164 1.83 -7.30 0.12
N ASP A 165 3.13 -7.04 0.15
CA ASP A 165 3.78 -6.17 -0.81
C ASP A 165 4.24 -6.93 -2.04
N TYR A 166 3.27 -7.53 -2.72
CA TYR A 166 3.48 -8.21 -3.99
C TYR A 166 2.63 -7.57 -5.08
N TYR A 167 3.06 -7.79 -6.31
CA TYR A 167 2.29 -7.46 -7.51
C TYR A 167 1.92 -8.76 -8.22
N PHE A 168 0.63 -9.00 -8.38
CA PHE A 168 0.11 -10.22 -9.02
C PHE A 168 -0.40 -9.96 -10.44
N ASP A 169 -0.21 -10.93 -11.32
CA ASP A 169 -0.74 -10.93 -12.68
C ASP A 169 -1.59 -12.16 -13.01
N HIS A 170 -1.96 -12.28 -14.29
CA HIS A 170 -2.83 -13.34 -14.79
C HIS A 170 -2.07 -14.65 -15.08
N THR A 171 -0.76 -14.70 -14.87
CA THR A 171 0.06 -15.87 -15.21
C THR A 171 -0.28 -17.06 -14.30
N PRO A 172 -0.12 -18.31 -14.78
CA PRO A 172 -0.43 -19.49 -13.98
C PRO A 172 0.27 -19.55 -12.61
N PRO A 173 1.56 -19.17 -12.44
CA PRO A 173 2.22 -19.16 -11.14
C PRO A 173 1.57 -18.21 -10.12
N ASP A 174 1.10 -17.06 -10.58
CA ASP A 174 0.49 -16.02 -9.73
C ASP A 174 -0.95 -16.37 -9.36
N VAL A 175 -1.73 -16.84 -10.33
CA VAL A 175 -3.09 -17.35 -10.11
C VAL A 175 -3.10 -18.49 -9.10
N ASP A 176 -2.13 -19.39 -9.22
CA ASP A 176 -1.97 -20.53 -8.32
C ASP A 176 -1.60 -20.13 -6.89
N LEU A 177 -0.70 -19.14 -6.76
CA LEU A 177 -0.34 -18.57 -5.46
C LEU A 177 -1.53 -17.82 -4.83
N LEU A 178 -2.23 -16.97 -5.59
CA LEU A 178 -3.43 -16.27 -5.11
C LEU A 178 -4.53 -17.24 -4.69
N SER A 179 -4.76 -18.31 -5.43
CA SER A 179 -5.72 -19.35 -5.05
C SER A 179 -5.33 -20.02 -3.72
N SER A 180 -4.03 -20.29 -3.53
CA SER A 180 -3.52 -20.92 -2.30
C SER A 180 -3.62 -19.98 -1.10
N ILE A 181 -3.26 -18.71 -1.25
CA ILE A 181 -3.38 -17.69 -0.20
C ILE A 181 -4.86 -17.42 0.10
N GLY A 182 -5.71 -17.33 -0.93
CA GLY A 182 -7.15 -17.12 -0.79
C GLY A 182 -7.80 -18.18 0.10
N LYS A 183 -7.41 -19.45 -0.02
CA LYS A 183 -7.87 -20.54 0.87
C LYS A 183 -7.47 -20.32 2.33
N VAL A 184 -6.23 -19.92 2.58
CA VAL A 184 -5.74 -19.62 3.94
C VAL A 184 -6.47 -18.40 4.51
N ALA A 185 -6.61 -17.34 3.73
CA ALA A 185 -7.34 -16.12 4.07
C ALA A 185 -8.81 -16.40 4.39
N ALA A 186 -9.48 -17.25 3.59
CA ALA A 186 -10.86 -17.66 3.81
C ALA A 186 -11.02 -18.48 5.09
N ALA A 187 -10.09 -19.40 5.36
CA ALA A 187 -10.13 -20.24 6.57
C ALA A 187 -9.88 -19.43 7.85
N ALA A 188 -8.94 -18.47 7.82
CA ALA A 188 -8.64 -17.60 8.96
C ALA A 188 -9.62 -16.41 9.09
N HIS A 189 -10.55 -16.24 8.15
CA HIS A 189 -11.38 -15.04 8.02
C HIS A 189 -10.55 -13.75 8.05
N ALA A 190 -9.49 -13.71 7.25
CA ALA A 190 -8.55 -12.59 7.21
C ALA A 190 -8.35 -12.16 5.75
N PRO A 191 -9.10 -11.15 5.26
CA PRO A 191 -8.95 -10.68 3.89
C PRO A 191 -7.49 -10.33 3.55
N PHE A 192 -7.03 -10.78 2.38
CA PHE A 192 -5.70 -10.60 1.84
C PHE A 192 -5.68 -9.46 0.83
N ILE A 193 -4.95 -8.39 1.14
CA ILE A 193 -4.82 -7.19 0.31
C ILE A 193 -3.40 -7.12 -0.26
N THR A 194 -3.29 -6.95 -1.57
CA THR A 194 -2.01 -6.91 -2.29
C THR A 194 -2.11 -6.02 -3.52
N GLY A 195 -0.99 -5.72 -4.17
CA GLY A 195 -0.96 -4.95 -5.41
C GLY A 195 -1.30 -5.78 -6.66
N ALA A 196 -1.92 -5.15 -7.65
CA ALA A 196 -1.98 -5.69 -9.02
C ALA A 196 -0.74 -5.26 -9.83
N SER A 197 -0.24 -6.16 -10.69
CA SER A 197 0.77 -5.83 -11.71
C SER A 197 0.10 -5.21 -12.94
N PRO A 198 0.72 -4.24 -13.65
CA PRO A 198 0.18 -3.73 -14.92
C PRO A 198 0.03 -4.83 -15.98
N SER A 199 0.85 -5.89 -15.90
CA SER A 199 0.77 -7.06 -16.80
C SER A 199 -0.55 -7.82 -16.68
N VAL A 200 -1.33 -7.64 -15.60
CA VAL A 200 -2.68 -8.21 -15.49
C VAL A 200 -3.63 -7.65 -16.54
N LEU A 201 -3.39 -6.44 -17.05
CA LEU A 201 -4.16 -5.82 -18.13
C LEU A 201 -3.40 -5.81 -19.47
N GLN A 202 -2.37 -6.66 -19.61
CA GLN A 202 -1.47 -6.70 -20.77
C GLN A 202 -0.76 -5.36 -21.03
N MET A 203 -0.41 -4.66 -19.96
CA MET A 203 0.32 -3.40 -20.02
C MET A 203 1.72 -3.59 -19.43
N ASP A 204 2.70 -2.89 -19.97
CA ASP A 204 4.04 -2.81 -19.38
C ASP A 204 4.07 -1.78 -18.24
N SER A 205 3.17 -0.78 -18.31
CA SER A 205 3.07 0.29 -17.33
C SER A 205 1.63 0.73 -17.10
N TRP A 206 1.32 1.17 -15.88
CA TRP A 206 0.02 1.75 -15.56
C TRP A 206 -0.29 3.05 -16.34
N GLN A 207 0.71 3.68 -16.98
CA GLN A 207 0.50 4.82 -17.88
C GLN A 207 -0.40 4.48 -19.07
N GLU A 208 -0.46 3.21 -19.46
CA GLU A 208 -1.22 2.77 -20.62
C GLU A 208 -2.69 2.50 -20.31
N LEU A 209 -3.13 2.67 -19.04
CA LEU A 209 -4.49 2.36 -18.60
C LEU A 209 -5.57 3.18 -19.33
N ALA A 210 -5.22 4.36 -19.85
CA ALA A 210 -6.11 5.17 -20.67
C ALA A 210 -6.37 4.57 -22.07
N ASN A 211 -5.44 3.76 -22.61
CA ASN A 211 -5.42 3.33 -24.02
C ASN A 211 -6.54 2.35 -24.41
N PRO A 212 -6.81 1.24 -23.68
CA PRO A 212 -7.73 0.22 -24.18
C PRO A 212 -9.18 0.67 -24.05
N ARG A 213 -9.96 0.73 -25.14
CA ARG A 213 -11.33 1.27 -25.08
C ARG A 213 -12.26 0.59 -24.06
N ASP A 214 -12.06 -0.71 -23.80
CA ASP A 214 -12.88 -1.53 -22.87
C ASP A 214 -11.98 -2.55 -22.17
N LEU A 215 -11.81 -2.41 -20.85
CA LEU A 215 -10.97 -3.31 -20.04
C LEU A 215 -11.58 -4.70 -19.88
N THR A 216 -12.91 -4.82 -19.95
CA THR A 216 -13.62 -6.10 -19.75
C THR A 216 -13.31 -7.08 -20.88
N LYS A 217 -13.01 -6.58 -22.08
CA LYS A 217 -12.64 -7.41 -23.24
C LYS A 217 -11.34 -8.16 -23.05
N ILE A 218 -10.40 -7.58 -22.29
CA ILE A 218 -9.11 -8.21 -21.98
C ILE A 218 -9.34 -9.56 -21.30
N PHE A 219 -10.22 -9.59 -20.30
CA PHE A 219 -10.52 -10.80 -19.52
C PHE A 219 -11.45 -11.80 -20.24
N THR A 220 -12.27 -11.34 -21.18
CA THR A 220 -13.32 -12.17 -21.79
C THR A 220 -12.94 -12.73 -23.15
N GLN A 221 -12.09 -12.04 -23.92
CA GLN A 221 -11.73 -12.45 -25.28
C GLN A 221 -10.38 -13.18 -25.34
N ASN A 222 -9.51 -12.98 -24.35
CA ASN A 222 -8.22 -13.66 -24.32
C ASN A 222 -8.28 -14.97 -23.50
N LEU A 223 -7.92 -16.08 -24.16
CA LEU A 223 -7.89 -17.42 -23.55
C LEU A 223 -6.80 -17.58 -22.48
N GLU A 224 -5.76 -16.75 -22.48
CA GLU A 224 -4.71 -16.75 -21.45
C GLU A 224 -5.27 -16.45 -20.05
N TYR A 225 -6.41 -15.78 -19.97
CA TYR A 225 -7.10 -15.44 -18.72
C TYR A 225 -8.02 -16.56 -18.21
N ALA A 226 -8.06 -17.74 -18.84
CA ALA A 226 -8.89 -18.85 -18.35
C ALA A 226 -8.60 -19.22 -16.88
N PRO A 227 -7.33 -19.32 -16.42
CA PRO A 227 -7.02 -19.55 -15.00
C PRO A 227 -7.45 -18.39 -14.11
N TRP A 228 -7.23 -17.14 -14.55
CA TRP A 228 -7.65 -15.93 -13.83
C TRP A 228 -9.17 -15.89 -13.61
N ASN A 229 -9.94 -16.15 -14.67
CA ASN A 229 -11.40 -16.21 -14.59
C ASN A 229 -11.88 -17.37 -13.70
N SER A 230 -11.18 -18.50 -13.72
CA SER A 230 -11.47 -19.63 -12.82
C SER A 230 -11.23 -19.24 -11.35
N LEU A 231 -10.15 -18.51 -11.06
CA LEU A 231 -9.90 -17.93 -9.74
C LEU A 231 -11.01 -16.95 -9.33
N ARG A 232 -11.40 -16.02 -10.21
CA ARG A 232 -12.48 -15.05 -9.92
C ARG A 232 -13.84 -15.71 -9.66
N ASN A 233 -14.11 -16.86 -10.26
CA ASN A 233 -15.33 -17.63 -10.01
C ASN A 233 -15.25 -18.49 -8.74
N SER A 234 -14.08 -18.61 -8.12
CA SER A 234 -13.90 -19.32 -6.86
C SER A 234 -14.53 -18.55 -5.72
N GLU A 235 -15.09 -19.28 -4.76
CA GLU A 235 -15.71 -18.69 -3.58
C GLU A 235 -14.68 -18.05 -2.63
N ASP A 236 -13.46 -18.61 -2.57
CA ASP A 236 -12.39 -18.11 -1.71
C ASP A 236 -11.82 -16.76 -2.19
N ALA A 237 -12.01 -16.43 -3.48
CA ALA A 237 -11.51 -15.19 -4.07
C ALA A 237 -12.15 -13.93 -3.48
N ARG A 238 -13.25 -14.05 -2.72
CA ARG A 238 -13.86 -12.92 -2.01
C ARG A 238 -12.96 -12.36 -0.92
N TYR A 239 -12.06 -13.18 -0.38
CA TYR A 239 -11.06 -12.75 0.59
C TYR A 239 -9.83 -12.11 -0.05
N VAL A 240 -9.76 -11.96 -1.38
CA VAL A 240 -8.61 -11.35 -2.07
C VAL A 240 -8.99 -9.96 -2.59
N GLY A 241 -8.20 -8.94 -2.23
CA GLY A 241 -8.31 -7.58 -2.74
C GLY A 241 -7.05 -7.15 -3.48
N LEU A 242 -7.21 -6.62 -4.69
CA LEU A 242 -6.09 -6.17 -5.53
C LEU A 242 -6.11 -4.65 -5.69
N ALA A 243 -5.23 -3.96 -4.96
CA ALA A 243 -5.09 -2.52 -5.01
C ALA A 243 -4.22 -2.07 -6.19
N MET A 244 -4.64 -1.00 -6.86
CA MET A 244 -3.89 -0.38 -7.96
C MET A 244 -4.32 1.08 -8.16
N PRO A 245 -3.55 1.93 -8.85
CA PRO A 245 -2.13 1.76 -9.18
C PRO A 245 -1.27 2.05 -7.93
N ARG A 246 0.05 2.09 -8.07
CA ARG A 246 0.95 2.49 -6.97
C ARG A 246 0.83 3.98 -6.67
N PHE A 247 1.24 4.39 -5.48
CA PHE A 247 1.28 5.80 -5.06
C PHE A 247 2.72 6.24 -4.75
N LEU A 248 2.97 7.54 -4.81
CA LEU A 248 4.29 8.10 -4.65
C LEU A 248 4.74 8.01 -3.18
N ALA A 249 5.88 7.35 -2.94
CA ALA A 249 6.36 7.07 -1.59
C ALA A 249 7.07 8.26 -0.94
N ARG A 250 7.78 9.07 -1.74
CA ARG A 250 8.52 10.25 -1.30
C ARG A 250 8.60 11.29 -2.41
N LEU A 251 8.88 12.54 -2.03
CA LEU A 251 9.31 13.56 -2.98
C LEU A 251 10.73 13.26 -3.49
N PRO A 252 11.03 13.54 -4.76
CA PRO A 252 12.39 13.58 -5.26
C PRO A 252 13.26 14.55 -4.45
N TYR A 253 14.50 14.17 -4.20
CA TYR A 253 15.47 15.05 -3.56
C TYR A 253 15.86 16.18 -4.52
N GLY A 254 15.99 17.37 -3.96
CA GLY A 254 16.33 18.57 -4.72
C GLY A 254 16.36 19.77 -3.79
N ILE A 255 17.16 20.77 -4.13
CA ILE A 255 17.42 21.92 -3.26
C ILE A 255 16.12 22.67 -2.95
N GLY A 256 15.20 22.75 -3.92
CA GLY A 256 13.91 23.43 -3.78
C GLY A 256 12.77 22.57 -3.24
N THR A 257 12.91 21.24 -3.21
CA THR A 257 11.81 20.31 -2.89
C THR A 257 12.05 19.57 -1.58
N ASN A 258 13.17 18.85 -1.49
CA ASN A 258 13.54 18.03 -0.36
C ASN A 258 15.08 18.04 -0.25
N PRO A 259 15.65 19.08 0.37
CA PRO A 259 17.09 19.27 0.43
C PRO A 259 17.75 18.22 1.31
N VAL A 260 19.02 17.94 1.01
CA VAL A 260 19.90 17.07 1.79
C VAL A 260 20.92 17.97 2.49
N ASP A 261 21.28 17.67 3.75
CA ASP A 261 22.15 18.54 4.55
C ASP A 261 23.64 18.39 4.17
N GLU A 262 24.03 17.25 3.61
CA GLU A 262 25.43 16.90 3.35
C GLU A 262 26.04 17.55 2.10
N PHE A 263 25.25 17.68 1.03
CA PHE A 263 25.68 18.27 -0.25
C PHE A 263 24.47 18.67 -1.10
N ASP A 264 24.71 19.51 -2.12
CA ASP A 264 23.68 19.97 -3.06
C ASP A 264 23.29 18.84 -4.03
N PHE A 265 22.44 17.93 -3.55
CA PHE A 265 21.94 16.78 -4.32
C PHE A 265 20.72 17.15 -5.17
N GLU A 266 20.81 16.87 -6.47
CA GLU A 266 19.68 16.98 -7.40
C GLU A 266 19.32 15.60 -7.98
N GLU A 267 18.14 15.10 -7.62
CA GLU A 267 17.64 13.84 -8.14
C GLU A 267 17.04 14.03 -9.53
N SER A 268 17.61 13.35 -10.52
CA SER A 268 17.20 13.48 -11.92
C SER A 268 15.93 12.68 -12.19
N THR A 269 14.76 13.23 -11.86
CA THR A 269 13.47 12.68 -12.28
C THR A 269 12.97 13.46 -13.50
N ASP A 270 13.32 13.01 -14.70
CA ASP A 270 12.73 13.56 -15.93
C ASP A 270 11.22 13.30 -15.93
N GLY A 271 10.42 14.36 -16.12
CA GLY A 271 8.98 14.34 -15.88
C GLY A 271 8.21 13.25 -16.63
N SER A 272 8.77 12.73 -17.73
CA SER A 272 8.18 11.68 -18.56
C SER A 272 8.50 10.25 -18.11
N ASP A 273 9.66 9.97 -17.48
CA ASP A 273 9.97 8.62 -17.02
C ASP A 273 9.47 8.39 -15.59
N HIS A 274 8.38 7.65 -15.48
CA HIS A 274 7.79 7.32 -14.20
C HIS A 274 8.67 6.38 -13.37
N ARG A 275 9.62 5.66 -13.96
CA ARG A 275 10.46 4.68 -13.25
C ARG A 275 11.42 5.32 -12.26
N LYS A 276 11.80 6.59 -12.49
CA LYS A 276 12.73 7.30 -11.60
C LYS A 276 12.12 7.70 -10.26
N TYR A 277 10.79 7.69 -10.16
CA TYR A 277 10.08 7.92 -8.92
C TYR A 277 9.96 6.64 -8.09
N VAL A 278 9.98 6.78 -6.77
CA VAL A 278 9.79 5.66 -5.84
C VAL A 278 8.30 5.45 -5.58
N TRP A 279 7.76 4.35 -6.11
CA TRP A 279 6.34 4.02 -6.02
C TRP A 279 6.07 2.96 -4.95
N ALA A 280 5.32 3.32 -3.92
CA ALA A 280 4.84 2.39 -2.89
C ALA A 280 3.55 1.68 -3.33
N ASN A 281 3.39 0.44 -2.88
CA ASN A 281 2.23 -0.38 -3.17
C ASN A 281 0.96 0.17 -2.51
N ALA A 282 -0.12 0.37 -3.28
CA ALA A 282 -1.39 0.86 -2.78
C ALA A 282 -2.07 -0.08 -1.76
N ALA A 283 -1.63 -1.33 -1.66
CA ALA A 283 -2.03 -2.22 -0.58
C ALA A 283 -1.75 -1.62 0.82
N TYR A 284 -0.63 -0.91 0.98
CA TYR A 284 -0.31 -0.20 2.23
C TYR A 284 -1.27 0.94 2.52
N ALA A 285 -1.64 1.74 1.51
CA ALA A 285 -2.59 2.83 1.68
C ALA A 285 -4.00 2.30 2.04
N MET A 286 -4.42 1.19 1.43
CA MET A 286 -5.67 0.52 1.80
C MET A 286 -5.61 -0.03 3.23
N ALA A 287 -4.48 -0.60 3.64
CA ALA A 287 -4.26 -1.09 5.00
C ALA A 287 -4.32 0.04 6.05
N VAL A 288 -3.77 1.23 5.74
CA VAL A 288 -3.91 2.42 6.60
C VAL A 288 -5.40 2.76 6.77
N ASN A 289 -6.20 2.74 5.70
CA ASN A 289 -7.64 3.00 5.81
C ASN A 289 -8.37 1.95 6.65
N ILE A 290 -8.01 0.66 6.51
CA ILE A 290 -8.55 -0.43 7.33
C ILE A 290 -8.23 -0.20 8.82
N ASN A 291 -6.97 0.10 9.12
CA ASN A 291 -6.50 0.38 10.47
C ASN A 291 -7.19 1.60 11.08
N ARG A 292 -7.31 2.70 10.31
CA ARG A 292 -8.01 3.93 10.72
C ARG A 292 -9.48 3.67 11.01
N SER A 293 -10.16 2.91 10.15
CA SER A 293 -11.56 2.52 10.32
C SER A 293 -11.75 1.74 11.63
N PHE A 294 -10.90 0.74 11.88
CA PHE A 294 -10.92 -0.03 13.11
C PHE A 294 -10.65 0.83 14.35
N LYS A 295 -9.67 1.74 14.28
CA LYS A 295 -9.32 2.62 15.40
C LYS A 295 -10.49 3.52 15.81
N HIS A 296 -11.16 4.15 14.86
CA HIS A 296 -12.23 5.11 15.16
C HIS A 296 -13.56 4.43 15.50
N TYR A 297 -13.92 3.35 14.80
CA TYR A 297 -15.26 2.76 14.88
C TYR A 297 -15.29 1.37 15.52
N GLY A 298 -14.13 0.71 15.69
CA GLY A 298 -14.03 -0.68 16.14
C GLY A 298 -14.29 -1.72 15.04
N TRP A 299 -14.55 -1.25 13.81
CA TRP A 299 -14.92 -2.06 12.65
C TRP A 299 -14.27 -1.51 11.38
N CYS A 300 -14.04 -2.38 10.39
CA CYS A 300 -13.44 -1.99 9.11
C CYS A 300 -14.49 -1.83 7.99
N THR A 301 -15.65 -1.25 8.32
CA THR A 301 -16.76 -1.05 7.35
C THR A 301 -16.61 0.24 6.55
N LEU A 302 -15.91 1.24 7.07
CA LEU A 302 -15.67 2.54 6.43
C LEU A 302 -14.22 2.65 5.96
N ILE A 303 -13.92 2.01 4.83
CA ILE A 303 -12.58 1.93 4.22
C ILE A 303 -12.55 2.45 2.78
N ARG A 304 -13.69 2.95 2.29
CA ARG A 304 -13.92 3.37 0.89
C ARG A 304 -14.76 4.64 0.85
N GLY A 305 -14.83 5.27 -0.32
CA GLY A 305 -15.52 6.52 -0.59
C GLY A 305 -14.80 7.75 -0.04
N VAL A 306 -15.02 8.90 -0.71
CA VAL A 306 -14.30 10.15 -0.44
C VAL A 306 -14.63 10.73 0.93
N GLU A 307 -15.87 10.63 1.38
CA GLU A 307 -16.29 11.14 2.70
C GLU A 307 -16.53 10.02 3.72
N SER A 308 -16.24 8.78 3.35
CA SER A 308 -16.57 7.58 4.13
C SER A 308 -15.35 6.72 4.50
N GLY A 309 -14.20 7.38 4.66
CA GLY A 309 -12.98 6.76 5.20
C GLY A 309 -12.05 6.12 4.16
N GLY A 310 -12.32 6.31 2.86
CA GLY A 310 -11.48 5.81 1.77
C GLY A 310 -10.36 6.74 1.31
N VAL A 311 -10.22 7.92 1.92
CA VAL A 311 -9.24 8.94 1.51
C VAL A 311 -7.84 8.64 2.03
N VAL A 312 -6.87 8.78 1.14
CA VAL A 312 -5.44 8.79 1.38
C VAL A 312 -4.98 10.23 1.28
N GLU A 313 -4.56 10.79 2.40
CA GLU A 313 -4.20 12.21 2.57
C GLU A 313 -2.68 12.38 2.54
N ASN A 314 -2.22 13.62 2.34
CA ASN A 314 -0.81 14.01 2.41
C ASN A 314 0.10 13.21 1.45
N LEU A 315 -0.37 12.97 0.22
CA LEU A 315 0.48 12.32 -0.77
C LEU A 315 1.57 13.28 -1.28
N PRO A 316 2.82 12.80 -1.47
CA PRO A 316 3.87 13.60 -2.07
C PRO A 316 3.45 14.20 -3.42
N CYS A 317 3.59 15.51 -3.57
CA CYS A 317 3.26 16.25 -4.80
C CYS A 317 4.50 16.94 -5.35
N HIS A 318 5.09 16.38 -6.40
CA HIS A 318 6.23 16.98 -7.09
C HIS A 318 5.74 17.94 -8.18
N THR A 319 6.09 19.22 -8.08
CA THR A 319 5.75 20.25 -9.09
C THR A 319 6.97 20.59 -9.92
N PHE A 320 6.81 20.69 -11.24
CA PHE A 320 7.90 21.03 -12.16
C PHE A 320 7.43 22.04 -13.21
N PRO A 321 8.34 22.91 -13.70
CA PRO A 321 8.02 23.84 -14.77
C PRO A 321 7.79 23.09 -16.09
N THR A 322 6.81 23.53 -16.88
CA THR A 322 6.51 22.98 -18.21
C THR A 322 7.06 23.86 -19.33
N ASP A 323 7.20 23.27 -20.52
CA ASP A 323 7.70 23.96 -21.72
C ASP A 323 6.83 25.17 -22.12
N ASP A 324 5.53 25.14 -21.78
CA ASP A 324 4.58 26.23 -22.02
C ASP A 324 4.69 27.38 -20.98
N GLY A 325 5.67 27.33 -20.08
CA GLY A 325 5.89 28.33 -19.02
C GLY A 325 4.94 28.22 -17.83
N GLY A 326 4.19 27.13 -17.73
CA GLY A 326 3.34 26.80 -16.59
C GLY A 326 4.08 26.01 -15.51
N ILE A 327 3.39 25.74 -14.40
CA ILE A 327 3.80 24.76 -13.39
C ILE A 327 2.79 23.62 -13.47
N ASP A 328 3.28 22.40 -13.67
CA ASP A 328 2.46 21.19 -13.61
C ASP A 328 2.84 20.36 -12.39
N MET A 329 1.90 19.54 -11.95
CA MET A 329 2.05 18.67 -10.78
C MET A 329 2.06 17.23 -11.24
N LYS A 330 3.10 16.48 -10.85
CA LYS A 330 3.14 15.03 -11.06
C LYS A 330 1.98 14.40 -10.30
N CYS A 331 1.24 13.53 -10.97
CA CYS A 331 0.19 12.72 -10.35
C CYS A 331 0.80 11.87 -9.22
N PRO A 332 0.31 11.99 -7.96
CA PRO A 332 0.81 11.18 -6.84
C PRO A 332 0.42 9.70 -6.93
N THR A 333 -0.54 9.34 -7.77
CA THR A 333 -0.76 7.97 -8.24
C THR A 333 -0.15 7.84 -9.64
N GLU A 334 0.29 6.64 -10.03
CA GLU A 334 0.97 6.49 -11.33
C GLU A 334 0.18 7.10 -12.48
N ILE A 335 -1.14 6.90 -12.50
CA ILE A 335 -2.03 7.50 -13.48
C ILE A 335 -3.29 8.08 -12.81
N ALA A 336 -3.87 9.11 -13.42
CA ALA A 336 -5.21 9.58 -13.09
C ALA A 336 -6.29 8.66 -13.70
N ILE A 337 -7.24 8.23 -12.88
CA ILE A 337 -8.32 7.33 -13.28
C ILE A 337 -9.63 8.13 -13.33
N SER A 338 -10.38 8.02 -14.43
CA SER A 338 -11.72 8.61 -14.54
C SER A 338 -12.78 7.71 -13.91
N ASP A 339 -13.92 8.28 -13.51
CA ASP A 339 -15.03 7.52 -12.91
C ASP A 339 -15.51 6.34 -13.77
N ARG A 340 -15.49 6.50 -15.10
CA ARG A 340 -15.81 5.39 -16.02
C ARG A 340 -14.82 4.24 -15.89
N ARG A 341 -13.52 4.55 -15.78
CA ARG A 341 -12.46 3.55 -15.62
C ARG A 341 -12.48 2.91 -14.25
N GLU A 342 -12.75 3.70 -13.22
CA GLU A 342 -12.98 3.21 -11.85
C GLU A 342 -14.05 2.12 -11.85
N ALA A 343 -15.22 2.40 -12.43
CA ALA A 343 -16.33 1.46 -12.45
C ALA A 343 -16.00 0.19 -13.26
N GLU A 344 -15.28 0.33 -14.39
CA GLU A 344 -14.77 -0.82 -15.17
C GLU A 344 -13.78 -1.67 -14.36
N LEU A 345 -12.86 -1.05 -13.62
CA LEU A 345 -11.88 -1.75 -12.79
C LEU A 345 -12.54 -2.44 -11.59
N ALA A 346 -13.44 -1.74 -10.90
CA ALA A 346 -14.22 -2.28 -9.78
C ALA A 346 -15.06 -3.50 -10.23
N LYS A 347 -15.70 -3.43 -11.41
CA LYS A 347 -16.42 -4.57 -12.01
C LYS A 347 -15.49 -5.76 -12.32
N ASN A 348 -14.22 -5.49 -12.60
CA ASN A 348 -13.20 -6.50 -12.85
C ASN A 348 -12.49 -7.00 -11.57
N GLY A 349 -12.92 -6.56 -10.39
CA GLY A 349 -12.43 -7.06 -9.09
C GLY A 349 -11.14 -6.40 -8.62
N PHE A 350 -10.89 -5.15 -9.06
CA PHE A 350 -9.78 -4.33 -8.57
C PHE A 350 -10.25 -3.25 -7.60
N ILE A 351 -9.30 -2.73 -6.81
CA ILE A 351 -9.49 -1.66 -5.84
C ILE A 351 -8.67 -0.45 -6.34
N PRO A 352 -9.27 0.42 -7.20
CA PRO A 352 -8.58 1.57 -7.77
C PRO A 352 -8.39 2.70 -6.74
N LEU A 353 -7.16 3.18 -6.59
CA LEU A 353 -6.80 4.41 -5.90
C LEU A 353 -6.83 5.57 -6.90
N ILE A 354 -7.73 6.52 -6.69
CA ILE A 354 -7.96 7.62 -7.62
C ILE A 354 -7.42 8.91 -7.02
N HIS A 355 -6.50 9.53 -7.73
CA HIS A 355 -6.03 10.87 -7.40
C HIS A 355 -7.10 11.92 -7.63
N ARG A 356 -7.31 12.80 -6.63
CA ARG A 356 -8.12 14.00 -6.78
C ARG A 356 -7.29 15.06 -7.48
N LYS A 357 -7.65 15.35 -8.72
CA LYS A 357 -6.96 16.30 -9.61
C LYS A 357 -6.61 17.62 -8.90
N ASN A 358 -5.38 18.08 -9.08
CA ASN A 358 -4.82 19.32 -8.53
C ASN A 358 -4.78 19.40 -7.00
N THR A 359 -4.79 18.27 -6.30
CA THR A 359 -4.68 18.21 -4.83
C THR A 359 -3.73 17.09 -4.41
N ASP A 360 -3.34 17.03 -3.16
CA ASP A 360 -2.53 15.98 -2.55
C ASP A 360 -3.35 14.80 -1.99
N TYR A 361 -4.63 14.73 -2.36
CA TYR A 361 -5.55 13.68 -1.93
C TYR A 361 -5.73 12.60 -3.00
N ALA A 362 -5.87 11.36 -2.56
CA ALA A 362 -6.44 10.28 -3.37
C ALA A 362 -7.53 9.56 -2.58
N ALA A 363 -8.37 8.78 -3.25
CA ALA A 363 -9.41 8.01 -2.58
C ALA A 363 -9.66 6.67 -3.26
N PHE A 364 -9.96 5.65 -2.46
CA PHE A 364 -10.58 4.43 -2.93
C PHE A 364 -12.08 4.63 -2.99
N ILE A 365 -12.67 4.71 -4.18
CA ILE A 365 -14.13 4.85 -4.35
C ILE A 365 -14.81 3.52 -4.04
N GLY A 366 -14.25 2.44 -4.59
CA GLY A 366 -14.65 1.06 -4.42
C GLY A 366 -13.72 0.23 -3.55
N ALA A 367 -14.26 -0.81 -2.92
CA ALA A 367 -13.48 -1.88 -2.30
C ALA A 367 -14.06 -3.25 -2.66
N GLN A 368 -13.95 -3.59 -3.95
CA GLN A 368 -14.40 -4.88 -4.48
C GLN A 368 -13.30 -5.93 -4.27
N SER A 369 -13.70 -7.15 -3.93
CA SER A 369 -12.81 -8.29 -3.96
C SER A 369 -12.58 -8.76 -5.39
N LEU A 370 -11.64 -9.70 -5.57
CA LEU A 370 -11.34 -10.32 -6.85
C LEU A 370 -12.51 -11.18 -7.37
N GLN A 371 -13.38 -11.65 -6.47
CA GLN A 371 -14.51 -12.50 -6.82
C GLN A 371 -15.43 -11.82 -7.84
N LYS A 372 -15.82 -12.56 -8.87
CA LYS A 372 -16.95 -12.20 -9.73
C LYS A 372 -18.22 -12.79 -9.11
N PRO A 373 -19.13 -11.98 -8.56
CA PRO A 373 -20.36 -12.49 -7.98
C PRO A 373 -21.20 -13.19 -9.06
N ALA A 374 -21.76 -14.34 -8.72
CA ALA A 374 -22.66 -15.08 -9.60
C ALA A 374 -24.02 -14.38 -9.70
N GLU A 375 -24.60 -14.41 -10.91
CA GLU A 375 -25.96 -13.95 -11.14
C GLU A 375 -26.92 -15.14 -10.96
N TYR A 376 -27.98 -14.93 -10.18
CA TYR A 376 -29.01 -15.92 -9.91
C TYR A 376 -30.35 -15.47 -10.49
N TYR A 377 -31.28 -16.40 -10.67
CA TYR A 377 -32.64 -16.08 -11.09
C TYR A 377 -33.40 -15.27 -10.04
N ASP A 378 -33.14 -15.55 -8.76
CA ASP A 378 -33.69 -14.79 -7.65
C ASP A 378 -32.91 -13.48 -7.45
N PRO A 379 -33.58 -12.32 -7.50
CA PRO A 379 -32.94 -11.03 -7.23
C PRO A 379 -32.30 -10.95 -5.85
N ASP A 380 -32.89 -11.58 -4.83
CA ASP A 380 -32.38 -11.54 -3.46
C ASP A 380 -31.09 -12.36 -3.33
N ALA A 381 -31.05 -13.57 -3.91
CA ALA A 381 -29.81 -14.34 -4.03
C ALA A 381 -28.71 -13.58 -4.77
N THR A 382 -29.05 -12.85 -5.84
CA THR A 382 -28.09 -12.01 -6.57
C THR A 382 -27.60 -10.84 -5.72
N ALA A 383 -28.48 -10.21 -4.93
CA ALA A 383 -28.09 -9.16 -3.99
C ALA A 383 -27.12 -9.69 -2.92
N ASN A 384 -27.40 -10.86 -2.36
CA ASN A 384 -26.54 -11.53 -1.37
C ASN A 384 -25.16 -11.87 -1.95
N ALA A 385 -25.10 -12.39 -3.18
CA ALA A 385 -23.84 -12.67 -3.87
C ALA A 385 -23.00 -11.39 -4.06
N ASN A 386 -23.64 -10.29 -4.48
CA ASN A 386 -22.98 -9.00 -4.63
C ASN A 386 -22.48 -8.40 -3.31
N LEU A 387 -23.19 -8.59 -2.21
CA LEU A 387 -22.73 -8.17 -0.88
C LEU A 387 -21.48 -8.96 -0.47
N SER A 388 -21.46 -10.26 -0.72
CA SER A 388 -20.34 -11.13 -0.33
C SER A 388 -19.03 -10.83 -1.07
N ALA A 389 -19.11 -10.27 -2.29
CA ALA A 389 -17.96 -9.88 -3.09
C ALA A 389 -17.34 -8.52 -2.68
N ARG A 390 -17.91 -7.82 -1.69
CA ARG A 390 -17.45 -6.49 -1.26
C ARG A 390 -16.73 -6.59 0.08
N LEU A 391 -15.50 -6.09 0.11
CA LEU A 391 -14.63 -6.18 1.29
C LEU A 391 -15.19 -5.51 2.56
N PRO A 392 -15.86 -4.34 2.52
CA PRO A 392 -16.41 -3.71 3.73
C PRO A 392 -17.36 -4.62 4.51
N TYR A 393 -18.21 -5.38 3.81
CA TYR A 393 -19.13 -6.33 4.43
C TYR A 393 -18.40 -7.60 4.86
N LEU A 394 -17.43 -8.06 4.07
CA LEU A 394 -16.61 -9.21 4.42
C LEU A 394 -15.77 -8.97 5.68
N PHE A 395 -15.25 -7.77 5.89
CA PHE A 395 -14.55 -7.40 7.13
C PHE A 395 -15.47 -7.48 8.35
N ALA A 396 -16.73 -7.01 8.23
CA ALA A 396 -17.70 -7.15 9.30
C ALA A 396 -17.97 -8.63 9.63
N CYS A 397 -18.26 -9.45 8.62
CA CYS A 397 -18.46 -10.89 8.79
C CYS A 397 -17.23 -11.59 9.40
N SER A 398 -16.04 -11.24 8.92
CA SER A 398 -14.77 -11.78 9.41
C SER A 398 -14.55 -11.48 10.89
N ARG A 399 -14.84 -10.24 11.31
CA ARG A 399 -14.73 -9.84 12.71
C ARG A 399 -15.76 -10.54 13.60
N PHE A 400 -16.97 -10.77 13.12
CA PHE A 400 -17.95 -11.60 13.82
C PHE A 400 -17.48 -13.06 13.96
N ALA A 401 -16.85 -13.63 12.92
CA ALA A 401 -16.27 -14.96 13.00
C ALA A 401 -15.15 -15.03 14.07
N HIS A 402 -14.28 -14.02 14.14
CA HIS A 402 -13.26 -13.91 15.19
C HIS A 402 -13.86 -13.83 16.59
N TYR A 403 -14.88 -12.98 16.80
CA TYR A 403 -15.54 -12.90 18.09
C TYR A 403 -16.25 -14.19 18.46
N LEU A 404 -17.04 -14.78 17.55
CA LEU A 404 -17.74 -16.03 17.78
C LEU A 404 -16.78 -17.15 18.12
N LYS A 405 -15.65 -17.26 17.41
CA LYS A 405 -14.62 -18.26 17.69
C LYS A 405 -14.11 -18.15 19.13
N CYS A 406 -13.82 -16.95 19.61
CA CYS A 406 -13.32 -16.75 20.97
C CYS A 406 -14.42 -17.00 22.03
N ILE A 407 -15.58 -16.36 21.92
CA ILE A 407 -16.62 -16.44 22.95
C ILE A 407 -17.24 -17.84 23.04
N VAL A 408 -17.43 -18.53 21.92
CA VAL A 408 -17.99 -19.89 21.91
C VAL A 408 -16.99 -20.86 22.51
N ARG A 409 -15.70 -20.71 22.18
CA ARG A 409 -14.63 -21.54 22.74
C ARG A 409 -14.56 -21.43 24.27
N ASP A 410 -14.73 -20.24 24.83
CA ASP A 410 -14.76 -20.03 26.28
C ASP A 410 -16.01 -20.61 26.96
N LYS A 411 -17.10 -20.84 26.21
CA LYS A 411 -18.34 -21.44 26.70
C LYS A 411 -18.39 -22.96 26.59
N ILE A 412 -17.43 -23.59 25.91
CA ILE A 412 -17.36 -25.06 25.81
C ILE A 412 -17.24 -25.66 27.22
N GLY A 413 -18.10 -26.62 27.53
CA GLY A 413 -18.17 -27.27 28.85
C GLY A 413 -19.19 -26.67 29.82
N SER A 414 -19.88 -25.58 29.44
CA SER A 414 -21.02 -25.06 30.20
C SER A 414 -22.32 -25.82 29.91
N PHE A 415 -23.23 -25.87 30.89
CA PHE A 415 -24.56 -26.46 30.71
C PHE A 415 -25.43 -25.51 29.88
N LYS A 416 -25.63 -25.86 28.60
CA LYS A 416 -26.38 -25.07 27.63
C LYS A 416 -27.21 -26.00 26.76
N GLU A 417 -28.53 -25.85 26.80
CA GLU A 417 -29.44 -26.48 25.87
C GLU A 417 -29.58 -25.64 24.59
N ARG A 418 -30.25 -26.19 23.56
CA ARG A 418 -30.51 -25.49 22.29
C ARG A 418 -31.12 -24.10 22.50
N GLU A 419 -32.11 -24.00 23.38
CA GLU A 419 -32.81 -22.74 23.67
C GLU A 419 -31.91 -21.74 24.38
N ASP A 420 -31.06 -22.19 25.30
CA ASP A 420 -30.08 -21.34 25.97
C ASP A 420 -29.06 -20.78 24.98
N MET A 421 -28.63 -21.60 24.01
CA MET A 421 -27.70 -21.18 22.94
C MET A 421 -28.36 -20.18 22.00
N GLN A 422 -29.61 -20.44 21.58
CA GLN A 422 -30.41 -19.53 20.76
C GLN A 422 -30.55 -18.17 21.45
N GLN A 423 -30.94 -18.13 22.73
CA GLN A 423 -31.11 -16.90 23.48
C GLN A 423 -29.78 -16.15 23.63
N TRP A 424 -28.73 -16.84 24.07
CA TRP A 424 -27.42 -16.24 24.31
C TRP A 424 -26.82 -15.62 23.05
N LEU A 425 -26.88 -16.32 21.92
CA LEU A 425 -26.32 -15.81 20.65
C LEU A 425 -27.14 -14.63 20.11
N ASN A 426 -28.47 -14.64 20.27
CA ASN A 426 -29.32 -13.50 19.89
C ASN A 426 -29.05 -12.27 20.78
N GLU A 427 -28.99 -12.44 22.10
CA GLU A 427 -28.66 -11.36 23.02
C GLU A 427 -27.27 -10.77 22.73
N TRP A 428 -26.31 -11.63 22.40
CA TRP A 428 -24.97 -11.20 22.05
C TRP A 428 -24.94 -10.38 20.75
N ILE A 429 -25.53 -10.89 19.66
CA ILE A 429 -25.46 -10.22 18.35
C ILE A 429 -26.23 -8.89 18.34
N MET A 430 -27.31 -8.79 19.12
CA MET A 430 -28.12 -7.57 19.21
C MET A 430 -27.35 -6.38 19.78
N ASN A 431 -26.25 -6.58 20.51
CA ASN A 431 -25.37 -5.48 20.96
C ASN A 431 -24.71 -4.73 19.79
N TYR A 432 -24.63 -5.36 18.63
CA TYR A 432 -24.02 -4.81 17.41
C TYR A 432 -25.04 -4.37 16.37
N VAL A 433 -26.33 -4.52 16.67
CA VAL A 433 -27.44 -4.07 15.83
C VAL A 433 -27.82 -2.65 16.21
N ASP A 434 -28.02 -1.80 15.22
CA ASP A 434 -28.59 -0.48 15.40
C ASP A 434 -30.11 -0.59 15.60
N ALA A 435 -30.62 0.02 16.68
CA ALA A 435 -32.04 -0.03 17.03
C ALA A 435 -32.90 0.86 16.11
N ASP A 436 -32.32 1.95 15.56
CA ASP A 436 -33.00 2.83 14.62
C ASP A 436 -32.13 3.08 13.37
N PRO A 437 -32.00 2.07 12.48
CA PRO A 437 -31.12 2.15 11.32
C PRO A 437 -31.56 3.23 10.31
N ALA A 438 -32.81 3.69 10.37
CA ALA A 438 -33.33 4.69 9.45
C ALA A 438 -32.78 6.08 9.78
N ASN A 439 -32.77 6.46 11.06
CA ASN A 439 -32.43 7.82 11.49
C ASN A 439 -31.00 7.96 12.04
N SER A 440 -30.31 6.85 12.32
CA SER A 440 -28.94 6.90 12.84
C SER A 440 -27.93 7.57 11.90
N SER A 441 -26.98 8.27 12.51
CA SER A 441 -25.86 8.91 11.83
C SER A 441 -24.89 7.89 11.23
N GLN A 442 -24.05 8.34 10.30
CA GLN A 442 -23.02 7.50 9.68
C GLN A 442 -22.04 6.92 10.71
N GLU A 443 -21.68 7.70 11.74
CA GLU A 443 -20.81 7.22 12.82
C GLU A 443 -21.46 6.09 13.63
N THR A 444 -22.74 6.23 14.00
CA THR A 444 -23.46 5.17 14.73
C THR A 444 -23.54 3.89 13.89
N LYS A 445 -23.85 4.02 12.60
CA LYS A 445 -23.89 2.90 11.64
C LYS A 445 -22.52 2.24 11.42
N ALA A 446 -21.43 2.98 11.63
CA ALA A 446 -20.07 2.44 11.54
C ALA A 446 -19.68 1.66 12.81
N ARG A 447 -20.07 2.17 14.00
CA ARG A 447 -19.83 1.50 15.29
C ARG A 447 -20.72 0.27 15.50
N ARG A 448 -21.90 0.26 14.90
CA ARG A 448 -22.87 -0.86 14.89
C ARG A 448 -23.12 -1.26 13.43
N PRO A 449 -22.34 -2.21 12.88
CA PRO A 449 -22.32 -2.46 11.44
C PRO A 449 -23.60 -3.13 10.91
N LEU A 450 -24.48 -3.61 11.79
CA LEU A 450 -25.67 -4.38 11.43
C LEU A 450 -26.95 -3.54 11.58
N ALA A 451 -27.76 -3.53 10.52
CA ALA A 451 -29.11 -2.99 10.54
C ALA A 451 -30.12 -4.00 11.13
N ALA A 452 -29.87 -5.30 10.99
CA ALA A 452 -30.65 -6.37 11.60
C ALA A 452 -29.80 -7.64 11.70
N ALA A 453 -30.15 -8.51 12.65
CA ALA A 453 -29.55 -9.84 12.78
C ALA A 453 -30.60 -10.86 13.22
N GLU A 454 -30.45 -12.09 12.73
CA GLU A 454 -31.25 -13.24 13.15
C GLU A 454 -30.32 -14.44 13.31
N VAL A 455 -30.49 -15.19 14.41
CA VAL A 455 -29.75 -16.43 14.66
C VAL A 455 -30.75 -17.58 14.69
N VAL A 456 -30.42 -18.69 14.04
CA VAL A 456 -31.21 -19.93 14.10
C VAL A 456 -30.31 -21.07 14.53
N VAL A 457 -30.59 -21.67 15.69
CA VAL A 457 -29.85 -22.79 16.26
C VAL A 457 -30.63 -24.09 16.13
N GLU A 458 -30.00 -25.09 15.50
CA GLU A 458 -30.52 -26.43 15.25
C GLU A 458 -29.65 -27.47 15.98
N ASP A 459 -30.26 -28.55 16.48
CA ASP A 459 -29.55 -29.67 17.08
C ASP A 459 -28.91 -30.55 16.00
N VAL A 460 -27.71 -31.05 16.28
CA VAL A 460 -27.08 -32.06 15.41
C VAL A 460 -27.61 -33.43 15.81
N GLU A 461 -28.43 -34.03 14.94
CA GLU A 461 -29.02 -35.36 15.18
C GLU A 461 -27.93 -36.40 15.50
N GLY A 462 -28.14 -37.16 16.57
CA GLY A 462 -27.23 -38.22 16.99
C GLY A 462 -25.98 -37.73 17.75
N ASN A 463 -25.83 -36.43 18.01
CA ASN A 463 -24.68 -35.89 18.75
C ASN A 463 -25.09 -34.86 19.83
N PRO A 464 -25.41 -35.31 21.06
CA PRO A 464 -25.81 -34.41 22.15
C PRO A 464 -24.74 -33.36 22.48
N GLY A 465 -25.17 -32.11 22.69
CA GLY A 465 -24.28 -30.98 22.98
C GLY A 465 -23.61 -30.35 21.75
N TYR A 466 -23.89 -30.86 20.55
CA TYR A 466 -23.49 -30.24 19.29
C TYR A 466 -24.67 -29.53 18.64
N TYR A 467 -24.44 -28.27 18.28
CA TYR A 467 -25.45 -27.40 17.66
C TYR A 467 -24.91 -26.81 16.36
N GLN A 468 -25.80 -26.59 15.40
CA GLN A 468 -25.53 -25.83 14.19
C GLN A 468 -26.25 -24.49 14.29
N ALA A 469 -25.48 -23.39 14.25
CA ALA A 469 -26.03 -22.04 14.28
C ALA A 469 -25.89 -21.36 12.90
N LYS A 470 -26.98 -20.81 12.37
CA LYS A 470 -27.00 -19.98 11.16
C LYS A 470 -27.21 -18.53 11.59
N PHE A 471 -26.27 -17.66 11.22
CA PHE A 471 -26.36 -16.22 11.47
C PHE A 471 -26.73 -15.50 10.18
N PHE A 472 -27.87 -14.82 10.18
CA PHE A 472 -28.31 -13.94 9.11
C PHE A 472 -27.99 -12.51 9.53
N LEU A 473 -26.97 -11.92 8.92
CA LEU A 473 -26.46 -10.60 9.27
C LEU A 473 -26.80 -9.62 8.15
N ARG A 474 -27.67 -8.64 8.42
CA ARG A 474 -28.01 -7.59 7.45
C ARG A 474 -27.19 -6.33 7.74
N PRO A 475 -26.22 -5.97 6.88
CA PRO A 475 -25.42 -4.77 7.08
C PRO A 475 -26.21 -3.50 6.72
N HIS A 476 -25.70 -2.33 7.13
CA HIS A 476 -26.13 -1.06 6.56
C HIS A 476 -25.62 -0.94 5.11
N PHE A 477 -26.52 -0.64 4.17
CA PHE A 477 -26.13 -0.47 2.76
C PHE A 477 -25.36 0.84 2.55
N GLN A 478 -24.29 0.74 1.78
CA GLN A 478 -23.50 1.88 1.29
C GLN A 478 -23.91 2.22 -0.15
N LEU A 479 -23.81 3.51 -0.51
CA LEU A 479 -24.10 3.99 -1.86
C LEU A 479 -23.03 3.48 -2.84
N GLU A 480 -23.43 2.76 -3.87
CA GLU A 480 -22.52 2.25 -4.92
C GLU A 480 -22.57 3.07 -6.21
N GLY A 481 -23.73 3.66 -6.52
CA GLY A 481 -23.93 4.41 -7.75
C GLY A 481 -25.34 4.97 -7.83
N LEU A 482 -25.50 6.04 -8.61
CA LEU A 482 -26.76 6.72 -8.80
C LEU A 482 -26.90 7.15 -10.26
N THR A 483 -27.90 6.63 -10.96
CA THR A 483 -28.24 7.08 -12.32
C THR A 483 -29.30 8.17 -12.23
N VAL A 484 -28.93 9.41 -12.51
CA VAL A 484 -29.86 10.55 -12.46
C VAL A 484 -30.38 10.85 -13.87
N SER A 485 -31.70 10.87 -14.03
CA SER A 485 -32.34 11.40 -15.25
C SER A 485 -33.05 12.71 -14.93
N LEU A 486 -32.56 13.82 -15.49
CA LEU A 486 -33.17 15.13 -15.32
C LEU A 486 -34.24 15.32 -16.41
N ARG A 487 -35.46 15.68 -16.00
CA ARG A 487 -36.59 15.94 -16.89
C ARG A 487 -37.13 17.34 -16.64
N LEU A 488 -37.14 18.17 -17.68
CA LEU A 488 -37.83 19.46 -17.62
C LEU A 488 -39.33 19.22 -17.72
N VAL A 489 -40.08 19.66 -16.72
CA VAL A 489 -41.53 19.50 -16.63
C VAL A 489 -42.18 20.81 -16.22
N ALA A 490 -43.20 21.25 -16.97
CA ALA A 490 -43.94 22.49 -16.69
C ALA A 490 -44.82 22.41 -15.42
N LYS A 491 -45.23 21.20 -15.02
CA LYS A 491 -45.90 20.92 -13.74
C LYS A 491 -45.40 19.57 -13.25
N LEU A 492 -44.99 19.52 -11.98
CA LEU A 492 -44.44 18.31 -11.36
C LEU A 492 -45.44 17.14 -11.48
N PRO A 493 -45.00 15.94 -11.89
CA PRO A 493 -45.85 14.77 -11.98
C PRO A 493 -46.62 14.46 -10.68
N SER A 494 -45.96 14.58 -9.53
CA SER A 494 -46.58 14.40 -8.21
C SER A 494 -47.75 15.35 -7.93
N VAL A 495 -47.69 16.57 -8.48
CA VAL A 495 -48.75 17.58 -8.36
C VAL A 495 -49.81 17.43 -9.47
N LYS A 496 -49.52 16.66 -10.53
CA LYS A 496 -50.49 16.28 -11.56
C LYS A 496 -51.31 15.06 -11.15
N GLU A 497 -50.71 14.09 -10.46
CA GLU A 497 -51.41 12.89 -9.98
C GLU A 497 -52.29 13.17 -8.76
N ALA A 498 -51.98 14.22 -8.00
CA ALA A 498 -52.77 14.68 -6.85
C ALA A 498 -53.95 15.60 -7.23
N ALA A 499 -54.13 15.93 -8.52
CA ALA A 499 -55.20 16.82 -9.04
C ALA A 499 -56.04 16.05 -10.05
#